data_AF-A0A2B7XR31-F1
#
_entry.id   AF-A0A2B7XR31-F1
#
_cell.length_a   1.000
_cell.length_b   1.000
_cell.length_c   1.000
_cell.angle_alpha   90.00
_cell.angle_beta   90.00
_cell.angle_gamma   90.00
#
_symmetry.space_group_name_H-M   'P 1'
#
loop_
_entity.id
_entity.type
_entity.pdbx_description
1 polymer ?
#
loop_
_entity_poly.entity_id
_entity_poly.type
_entity_poly.pdbx_seq_one_letter_code
_entity_poly.pdbx_strand_id
1 'polypeptide(L)'
;MLPASPKLPYSAWLTESLDRALRRTLSGTARWGDAVDYVIMRSMIPSYYTKWDHYIDIGFAHGDLDAYNIMIDANFQLTGVVDWDWIYIAPIPAVIHHPWFIADVPGWNNDGVAVGETFEADRLYLENRIREKEGEIAQQQQQSVNKVSDLLSDSAERLFFQSAFHFKGIYEIFVKLDCVRREDNLKAA
;
A
#
# COMPACT_ATOMS: atom_id res chain seq x y z
N MET A 1 29.88 -1.58 -11.31
CA MET A 1 29.30 -1.67 -9.97
C MET A 1 28.21 -0.62 -9.90
N LEU A 2 26.93 -1.00 -9.95
CA LEU A 2 25.85 -0.03 -9.73
C LEU A 2 25.95 0.43 -8.27
N PRO A 3 25.78 1.74 -7.97
CA PRO A 3 25.77 2.20 -6.59
C PRO A 3 24.70 1.44 -5.81
N ALA A 4 25.02 1.05 -4.58
CA ALA A 4 24.02 0.48 -3.68
C ALA A 4 22.86 1.47 -3.59
N SER A 5 21.65 1.02 -3.93
CA SER A 5 20.47 1.88 -3.78
C SER A 5 20.40 2.34 -2.32
N PRO A 6 20.18 3.63 -2.06
CA PRO A 6 20.08 4.12 -0.70
C PRO A 6 18.97 3.34 0.01
N LYS A 7 19.34 2.67 1.09
CA LYS A 7 18.40 2.02 2.01
C LYS A 7 17.46 3.11 2.52
N LEU A 8 16.21 3.05 2.10
CA LEU A 8 15.20 4.05 2.44
C LEU A 8 14.25 3.43 3.46
N PRO A 9 14.20 3.94 4.70
CA PRO A 9 13.20 3.51 5.67
C PRO A 9 11.79 3.80 5.15
N TYR A 10 10.81 3.00 5.59
CA TYR A 10 9.41 3.18 5.20
C TYR A 10 8.88 4.56 5.59
N SER A 11 9.28 5.07 6.76
CA SER A 11 8.97 6.42 7.25
C SER A 11 9.40 7.52 6.28
N ALA A 12 10.64 7.43 5.78
CA ALA A 12 11.20 8.39 4.84
C ALA A 12 10.47 8.32 3.49
N TRP A 13 10.14 7.11 3.02
CA TRP A 13 9.36 6.94 1.80
C TRP A 13 7.94 7.51 1.91
N LEU A 14 7.22 7.22 3.00
CA LEU A 14 5.88 7.76 3.25
C LEU A 14 5.90 9.28 3.28
N THR A 15 6.87 9.87 4.00
CA THR A 15 7.03 11.32 4.12
C THR A 15 7.24 11.96 2.75
N GLU A 16 8.19 11.45 1.96
CA GLU A 16 8.47 11.99 0.63
C GLU A 16 7.29 11.77 -0.34
N SER A 17 6.57 10.65 -0.21
CA SER A 17 5.37 10.35 -1.02
C SER A 17 4.25 11.35 -0.76
N LEU A 18 3.97 11.65 0.51
CA LEU A 18 2.99 12.66 0.91
C LEU A 18 3.46 14.07 0.54
N ASP A 19 4.73 14.41 0.80
CA ASP A 19 5.28 15.75 0.54
C ASP A 19 5.24 16.08 -0.97
N ARG A 20 5.24 15.09 -1.87
CA ARG A 20 4.97 15.32 -3.30
C ARG A 20 3.53 15.78 -3.55
N ALA A 21 2.54 15.16 -2.91
CA ALA A 21 1.13 15.55 -3.04
C ALA A 21 0.89 16.95 -2.44
N LEU A 22 1.49 17.24 -1.28
CA LEU A 22 1.45 18.56 -0.65
C LEU A 22 2.08 19.64 -1.56
N ARG A 23 3.27 19.39 -2.13
CA ARG A 23 3.93 20.33 -3.05
C ARG A 23 3.07 20.62 -4.29
N ARG A 24 2.44 19.60 -4.89
CA ARG A 24 1.50 19.79 -6.00
C ARG A 24 0.30 20.66 -5.60
N THR A 25 -0.22 20.47 -4.40
CA THR A 25 -1.34 21.25 -3.86
C THR A 25 -0.95 22.71 -3.64
N LEU A 26 0.18 22.97 -2.99
CA LEU A 26 0.69 24.33 -2.73
C LEU A 26 1.08 25.08 -4.01
N SER A 27 1.55 24.36 -5.04
CA SER A 27 1.86 24.95 -6.34
C SER A 27 0.64 25.19 -7.23
N GLY A 28 -0.57 24.81 -6.78
CA GLY A 28 -1.79 24.91 -7.58
C GLY A 28 -1.85 23.95 -8.78
N THR A 29 -1.00 22.91 -8.81
CA THR A 29 -0.95 21.92 -9.90
C THR A 29 -1.73 20.65 -9.61
N ALA A 30 -2.15 20.45 -8.36
CA ALA A 30 -3.00 19.33 -7.98
C ALA A 30 -4.43 19.50 -8.50
N ARG A 31 -5.04 18.40 -8.96
CA ARG A 31 -6.45 18.37 -9.39
C ARG A 31 -7.43 18.22 -8.22
N TRP A 32 -6.94 17.78 -7.07
CA TRP A 32 -7.69 17.49 -5.85
C TRP A 32 -6.74 17.51 -4.65
N GLY A 33 -7.30 17.47 -3.45
CA GLY A 33 -6.55 17.52 -2.19
C GLY A 33 -6.48 18.93 -1.59
N ASP A 34 -6.22 19.00 -0.30
CA ASP A 34 -6.12 20.22 0.49
C ASP A 34 -4.82 20.20 1.32
N ALA A 35 -4.13 21.33 1.37
CA ALA A 35 -2.84 21.43 2.05
C ALA A 35 -2.96 21.15 3.55
N VAL A 36 -4.02 21.60 4.21
CA VAL A 36 -4.25 21.36 5.64
C VAL A 36 -4.44 19.87 5.90
N ASP A 37 -5.23 19.20 5.06
CA ASP A 37 -5.46 17.76 5.19
C ASP A 37 -4.14 16.99 5.04
N TYR A 38 -3.29 17.35 4.07
CA TYR A 38 -1.98 16.72 3.91
C TYR A 38 -1.04 16.99 5.09
N VAL A 39 -1.05 18.17 5.71
CA VAL A 39 -0.24 18.43 6.90
C VAL A 39 -0.73 17.57 8.09
N ILE A 40 -2.05 17.41 8.25
CA ILE A 40 -2.63 16.48 9.23
C ILE A 40 -2.21 15.03 8.93
N MET A 41 -2.34 14.57 7.69
CA MET A 41 -1.90 13.22 7.30
C MET A 41 -0.41 13.02 7.57
N ARG A 42 0.42 14.06 7.39
CA ARG A 42 1.85 14.02 7.65
C ARG A 42 2.15 13.80 9.13
N SER A 43 1.37 14.37 10.04
CA SER A 43 1.54 14.13 11.49
C SER A 43 1.13 12.72 11.91
N MET A 44 0.36 12.00 11.09
CA MET A 44 -0.07 10.62 11.36
C MET A 44 0.98 9.57 10.97
N ILE A 45 1.98 9.93 10.15
CA ILE A 45 3.03 9.02 9.65
C ILE A 45 3.65 8.12 10.76
N PRO A 46 3.98 8.63 11.98
CA PRO A 46 4.50 7.80 13.07
C PRO A 46 3.67 6.56 13.42
N SER A 47 2.34 6.67 13.36
CA SER A 47 1.43 5.56 13.63
C SER A 47 1.54 4.44 12.60
N TYR A 48 1.95 4.75 11.38
CA TYR A 48 2.00 3.79 10.27
C TYR A 48 3.36 3.14 10.04
N TYR A 49 4.48 3.77 10.46
CA TYR A 49 5.80 3.20 10.20
C TYR A 49 6.43 2.47 11.38
N THR A 50 6.02 2.73 12.63
CA THR A 50 6.76 2.30 13.83
C THR A 50 7.06 0.80 13.85
N LYS A 51 6.12 -0.04 13.40
CA LYS A 51 6.28 -1.50 13.31
C LYS A 51 7.19 -1.94 12.16
N TRP A 52 7.40 -1.12 11.15
CA TRP A 52 7.90 -1.52 9.83
C TRP A 52 9.22 -0.85 9.40
N ASP A 53 9.69 0.18 10.10
CA ASP A 53 10.87 0.95 9.68
C ASP A 53 12.18 0.16 9.70
N HIS A 54 12.18 -1.00 10.37
CA HIS A 54 13.31 -1.93 10.34
C HIS A 54 13.47 -2.64 8.99
N TYR A 55 12.42 -2.67 8.14
CA TYR A 55 12.52 -3.17 6.77
C TYR A 55 13.16 -2.11 5.87
N ILE A 56 14.44 -2.34 5.57
CA ILE A 56 15.27 -1.45 4.74
C ILE A 56 15.49 -1.98 3.32
N ASP A 57 14.99 -3.18 3.03
CA ASP A 57 15.01 -3.76 1.69
C ASP A 57 14.03 -3.01 0.78
N ILE A 58 14.33 -3.01 -0.52
CA ILE A 58 13.50 -2.40 -1.55
C ILE A 58 12.90 -3.47 -2.44
N GLY A 59 11.68 -3.23 -2.92
CA GLY A 59 10.97 -4.08 -3.86
C GLY A 59 10.41 -3.29 -5.03
N PHE A 60 9.92 -4.02 -6.02
CA PHE A 60 9.15 -3.48 -7.14
C PHE A 60 7.66 -3.67 -6.85
N ALA A 61 6.89 -2.58 -6.90
CA ALA A 61 5.44 -2.62 -6.90
C ALA A 61 4.93 -2.38 -8.33
N HIS A 62 3.89 -3.11 -8.73
CA HIS A 62 3.27 -2.98 -10.05
C HIS A 62 2.69 -1.58 -10.31
N GLY A 63 2.20 -0.91 -9.25
CA GLY A 63 1.50 0.38 -9.35
C GLY A 63 0.01 0.26 -9.58
N ASP A 64 -0.41 -0.68 -10.42
CA ASP A 64 -1.81 -0.86 -10.80
C ASP A 64 -2.21 -2.34 -10.88
N LEU A 65 -2.02 -3.09 -9.78
CA LEU A 65 -2.28 -4.53 -9.76
C LEU A 65 -3.79 -4.84 -9.62
N ASP A 66 -4.55 -4.45 -10.63
CA ASP A 66 -5.96 -4.78 -10.81
C ASP A 66 -6.14 -6.15 -11.52
N ALA A 67 -7.34 -6.73 -11.43
CA ALA A 67 -7.71 -8.01 -12.02
C ALA A 67 -7.52 -8.03 -13.55
N TYR A 68 -7.72 -6.90 -14.26
CA TYR A 68 -7.50 -6.85 -15.71
C TYR A 68 -6.03 -7.02 -16.11
N ASN A 69 -5.10 -6.79 -15.18
CA ASN A 69 -3.65 -6.92 -15.40
C ASN A 69 -3.12 -8.33 -15.05
N ILE A 70 -3.99 -9.25 -14.68
CA ILE A 70 -3.67 -10.64 -14.34
C ILE A 70 -4.09 -11.59 -15.46
N MET A 71 -3.13 -12.31 -16.02
CA MET A 71 -3.40 -13.34 -17.03
C MET A 71 -3.53 -14.72 -16.37
N ILE A 72 -4.62 -15.41 -16.67
CA ILE A 72 -4.86 -16.79 -16.23
C ILE A 72 -5.07 -17.74 -17.41
N ASP A 73 -4.73 -19.01 -17.24
CA ASP A 73 -5.09 -20.06 -18.19
C ASP A 73 -6.50 -20.63 -17.94
N ALA A 74 -6.90 -21.63 -18.74
CA ALA A 74 -8.20 -22.30 -18.61
C ALA A 74 -8.39 -23.07 -17.28
N ASN A 75 -7.31 -23.29 -16.52
CA ASN A 75 -7.32 -23.95 -15.22
C ASN A 75 -7.17 -22.94 -14.06
N PHE A 76 -7.41 -21.65 -14.32
CA PHE A 76 -7.24 -20.55 -13.37
C PHE A 76 -5.82 -20.44 -12.79
N GLN A 77 -4.81 -20.91 -13.53
CA GLN A 77 -3.41 -20.72 -13.12
C GLN A 77 -2.90 -19.38 -13.61
N LEU A 78 -2.20 -18.65 -12.73
CA LEU A 78 -1.50 -17.41 -13.10
C LEU A 78 -0.44 -17.71 -14.16
N THR A 79 -0.54 -17.06 -15.32
CA THR A 79 0.40 -17.20 -16.43
C THR A 79 1.23 -15.95 -16.70
N GLY A 80 0.77 -14.79 -16.24
CA GLY A 80 1.46 -13.53 -16.44
C GLY A 80 0.82 -12.36 -15.72
N VAL A 81 1.60 -11.28 -15.59
CA VAL A 81 1.18 -9.96 -15.11
C VAL A 81 1.62 -8.94 -16.17
N VAL A 82 0.69 -8.11 -16.64
CA VAL A 82 0.89 -7.13 -17.73
C VAL A 82 0.64 -5.71 -17.25
N ASP A 83 0.94 -4.72 -18.10
CA ASP A 83 0.74 -3.29 -17.83
C ASP A 83 1.59 -2.71 -16.68
N TRP A 84 2.91 -2.83 -16.86
CA TRP A 84 3.90 -2.39 -15.87
C TRP A 84 4.25 -0.88 -15.94
N ASP A 85 3.46 -0.07 -16.64
CA ASP A 85 3.77 1.36 -16.85
C ASP A 85 3.78 2.17 -15.55
N TRP A 86 3.08 1.69 -14.52
CA TRP A 86 2.99 2.31 -13.20
C TRP A 86 3.98 1.74 -12.18
N ILE A 87 4.96 0.94 -12.62
CA ILE A 87 5.94 0.31 -11.74
C ILE A 87 6.69 1.36 -10.91
N TYR A 88 6.88 1.08 -9.63
CA TYR A 88 7.70 1.90 -8.75
C TYR A 88 8.55 1.06 -7.80
N ILE A 89 9.67 1.64 -7.38
CA ILE A 89 10.55 1.05 -6.36
C ILE A 89 10.22 1.70 -5.01
N ALA A 90 10.01 0.89 -3.98
CA ALA A 90 9.75 1.36 -2.64
C ALA A 90 10.26 0.37 -1.58
N PRO A 91 10.35 0.79 -0.30
CA PRO A 91 10.64 -0.11 0.79
C PRO A 91 9.59 -1.22 0.87
N ILE A 92 10.00 -2.43 1.27
CA ILE A 92 9.13 -3.61 1.29
C ILE A 92 7.73 -3.37 1.93
N PRO A 93 7.57 -2.62 3.04
CA PRO A 93 6.25 -2.37 3.63
C PRO A 93 5.28 -1.55 2.77
N ALA A 94 5.81 -0.81 1.78
CA ALA A 94 5.05 -0.05 0.78
C ALA A 94 4.73 -0.85 -0.49
N VAL A 95 5.35 -2.02 -0.64
CA VAL A 95 5.23 -2.90 -1.81
C VAL A 95 4.31 -4.08 -1.49
N ILE A 96 4.43 -4.65 -0.30
CA ILE A 96 3.68 -5.85 0.10
C ILE A 96 2.33 -5.43 0.70
N HIS A 97 1.31 -5.52 -0.15
CA HIS A 97 -0.10 -5.35 0.20
C HIS A 97 -0.96 -6.38 -0.54
N HIS A 98 -2.22 -6.47 -0.13
CA HIS A 98 -3.22 -7.19 -0.90
C HIS A 98 -3.36 -6.58 -2.31
N PRO A 99 -3.51 -7.39 -3.37
CA PRO A 99 -3.86 -6.90 -4.71
C PRO A 99 -5.14 -6.05 -4.67
N TRP A 100 -5.21 -5.01 -5.50
CA TRP A 100 -6.31 -4.01 -5.46
C TRP A 100 -7.70 -4.65 -5.56
N PHE A 101 -7.83 -5.68 -6.39
CA PHE A 101 -9.09 -6.38 -6.62
C PHE A 101 -9.59 -7.22 -5.44
N ILE A 102 -8.76 -7.46 -4.41
CA ILE A 102 -9.17 -8.10 -3.14
C ILE A 102 -8.83 -7.26 -1.89
N ALA A 103 -8.31 -6.05 -2.04
CA ALA A 103 -7.78 -5.29 -0.91
C ALA A 103 -8.86 -4.63 -0.04
N ASP A 104 -10.09 -4.45 -0.55
CA ASP A 104 -11.20 -3.73 0.12
C ASP A 104 -10.81 -2.34 0.65
N VAL A 105 -10.04 -1.57 -0.12
CA VAL A 105 -9.63 -0.23 0.30
C VAL A 105 -10.82 0.75 0.18
N PRO A 106 -11.23 1.44 1.26
CA PRO A 106 -12.33 2.40 1.19
C PRO A 106 -12.06 3.51 0.18
N GLY A 107 -13.03 3.78 -0.69
CA GLY A 107 -12.90 4.79 -1.76
C GLY A 107 -12.22 4.26 -3.03
N TRP A 108 -11.80 3.00 -3.06
CA TRP A 108 -11.49 2.23 -4.25
C TRP A 108 -12.71 1.40 -4.68
N ASN A 109 -12.99 1.34 -5.98
CA ASN A 109 -14.12 0.56 -6.50
C ASN A 109 -13.59 -0.46 -7.50
N ASN A 110 -13.80 -1.75 -7.19
CA ASN A 110 -13.59 -2.82 -8.15
C ASN A 110 -14.82 -2.95 -9.05
N ASP A 111 -14.60 -3.19 -10.33
CA ASP A 111 -15.69 -3.34 -11.28
C ASP A 111 -16.54 -4.59 -10.95
N GLY A 112 -17.86 -4.45 -11.03
CA GLY A 112 -18.80 -5.55 -10.81
C GLY A 112 -19.02 -5.97 -9.35
N VAL A 113 -18.45 -5.25 -8.37
CA VAL A 113 -18.61 -5.54 -6.94
C VAL A 113 -19.82 -4.81 -6.37
N ALA A 114 -20.69 -5.53 -5.65
CA ALA A 114 -21.89 -4.95 -5.04
C ALA A 114 -21.57 -4.14 -3.78
N VAL A 115 -22.43 -3.17 -3.44
CA VAL A 115 -22.28 -2.40 -2.20
C VAL A 115 -22.38 -3.33 -0.99
N GLY A 116 -21.33 -3.33 -0.17
CA GLY A 116 -21.25 -4.16 1.04
C GLY A 116 -20.65 -5.56 0.83
N GLU A 117 -20.33 -5.92 -0.41
CA GLU A 117 -19.51 -7.10 -0.70
C GLU A 117 -18.06 -6.86 -0.28
N THR A 118 -17.42 -7.89 0.27
CA THR A 118 -16.04 -7.84 0.77
C THR A 118 -15.28 -9.09 0.34
N PHE A 119 -13.96 -8.97 0.21
CA PHE A 119 -13.04 -10.04 -0.16
C PHE A 119 -12.28 -10.61 1.04
N GLU A 120 -12.90 -10.59 2.23
CA GLU A 120 -12.24 -11.02 3.48
C GLU A 120 -11.76 -12.47 3.41
N ALA A 121 -12.60 -13.36 2.87
CA ALA A 121 -12.25 -14.77 2.68
C ALA A 121 -11.08 -14.95 1.71
N ASP A 122 -11.04 -14.17 0.62
CA ASP A 122 -9.99 -14.24 -0.39
C ASP A 122 -8.65 -13.70 0.14
N ARG A 123 -8.67 -12.60 0.90
CA ARG A 123 -7.48 -12.09 1.61
C ARG A 123 -6.94 -13.12 2.58
N LEU A 124 -7.80 -13.69 3.42
CA LEU A 124 -7.40 -14.71 4.39
C LEU A 124 -6.85 -15.96 3.69
N TYR A 125 -7.46 -16.37 2.58
CA TYR A 125 -6.94 -17.45 1.75
C TYR A 125 -5.52 -17.13 1.24
N LEU A 126 -5.31 -15.95 0.65
CA LEU A 126 -3.99 -15.53 0.14
C LEU A 126 -2.93 -15.51 1.25
N GLU A 127 -3.24 -14.93 2.41
CA GLU A 127 -2.35 -14.89 3.56
C GLU A 127 -1.95 -16.30 4.02
N ASN A 128 -2.92 -17.22 4.11
CA ASN A 128 -2.67 -18.60 4.51
C ASN A 128 -1.79 -19.34 3.51
N ARG A 129 -2.04 -19.17 2.21
CA ARG A 129 -1.24 -19.79 1.14
C ARG A 129 0.20 -19.27 1.13
N ILE A 130 0.41 -17.97 1.37
CA ILE A 130 1.76 -17.41 1.50
C ILE A 130 2.46 -17.99 2.73
N ARG A 131 1.77 -18.07 3.88
CA ARG A 131 2.34 -18.62 5.11
C ARG A 131 2.71 -20.10 4.99
N GLU A 132 1.87 -20.90 4.33
CA GLU A 132 2.18 -22.29 3.98
C GLU A 132 3.46 -22.36 3.13
N LYS A 133 3.55 -21.51 2.10
CA LYS A 133 4.70 -21.50 1.20
C LYS A 133 6.00 -21.07 1.88
N GLU A 134 5.93 -20.07 2.75
CA GLU A 134 7.05 -19.65 3.60
C GLU A 134 7.52 -20.80 4.51
N GLY A 135 6.59 -21.57 5.07
CA GLY A 135 6.90 -22.76 5.87
C GLY A 135 7.63 -23.85 5.07
N GLU A 136 7.16 -24.15 3.86
CA GLU A 136 7.83 -25.08 2.94
C GLU A 136 9.26 -24.63 2.62
N ILE A 137 9.45 -23.34 2.32
CA ILE A 137 10.75 -22.75 1.98
C ILE A 137 11.69 -22.78 3.19
N ALA A 138 11.21 -22.41 4.38
CA ALA A 138 12.01 -22.41 5.60
C ALA A 138 12.53 -23.82 5.95
N GLN A 139 11.70 -24.85 5.75
CA GLN A 139 12.10 -26.25 5.92
C GLN A 139 13.20 -26.67 4.93
N GLN A 140 13.15 -26.17 3.70
CA GLN A 140 14.13 -26.48 2.66
C GLN A 140 15.45 -25.72 2.82
N GLN A 141 15.41 -24.47 3.32
CA GLN A 141 16.57 -23.56 3.28
C GLN A 141 17.26 -23.32 4.64
N GLN A 142 16.75 -23.88 5.75
CA GLN A 142 17.30 -23.67 7.11
C GLN A 142 17.53 -22.19 7.48
N GLN A 143 16.76 -21.28 6.89
CA GLN A 143 16.83 -19.84 7.15
C GLN A 143 15.45 -19.28 7.46
N SER A 144 15.43 -18.32 8.38
CA SER A 144 14.25 -17.48 8.63
C SER A 144 14.06 -16.55 7.45
N VAL A 145 13.02 -16.80 6.65
CA VAL A 145 12.60 -15.90 5.57
C VAL A 145 11.88 -14.70 6.20
N ASN A 146 12.14 -13.49 5.72
CA ASN A 146 11.31 -12.33 6.04
C ASN A 146 9.85 -12.66 5.72
N LYS A 147 8.95 -12.51 6.70
CA LYS A 147 7.57 -12.96 6.57
C LYS A 147 6.76 -11.97 5.74
N VAL A 148 6.68 -12.22 4.43
CA VAL A 148 5.72 -11.60 3.51
C VAL A 148 4.32 -11.70 4.10
N SER A 149 3.98 -12.82 4.74
CA SER A 149 2.70 -13.01 5.42
C SER A 149 2.45 -12.01 6.56
N ASP A 150 3.46 -11.68 7.38
CA ASP A 150 3.32 -10.70 8.46
C ASP A 150 3.07 -9.29 7.91
N LEU A 151 3.76 -8.94 6.81
CA LEU A 151 3.52 -7.67 6.13
C LEU A 151 2.13 -7.64 5.50
N LEU A 152 1.72 -8.71 4.85
CA LEU A 152 0.43 -8.79 4.16
C LEU A 152 -0.76 -8.70 5.12
N SER A 153 -0.72 -9.43 6.24
CA SER A 153 -1.81 -9.49 7.23
C SER A 153 -2.17 -8.14 7.83
N ASP A 154 -1.20 -7.23 7.94
CA ASP A 154 -1.39 -5.89 8.51
C ASP A 154 -1.31 -4.80 7.42
N SER A 155 -1.51 -5.19 6.15
CA SER A 155 -1.29 -4.30 5.01
C SER A 155 -2.46 -3.35 4.73
N ALA A 156 -3.67 -3.64 5.24
CA ALA A 156 -4.87 -2.89 4.91
C ALA A 156 -4.78 -1.42 5.33
N GLU A 157 -4.43 -1.15 6.59
CA GLU A 157 -4.29 0.23 7.11
C GLU A 157 -3.16 0.98 6.38
N ARG A 158 -2.04 0.30 6.14
CA ARG A 158 -0.91 0.89 5.40
C ARG A 158 -1.27 1.24 3.97
N LEU A 159 -1.94 0.31 3.28
CA LEU A 159 -2.38 0.51 1.90
C LEU A 159 -3.38 1.67 1.83
N PHE A 160 -4.38 1.70 2.73
CA PHE A 160 -5.36 2.78 2.78
C PHE A 160 -4.68 4.15 2.97
N PHE A 161 -3.80 4.26 3.96
CA PHE A 161 -3.08 5.50 4.25
C PHE A 161 -2.20 5.96 3.08
N GLN A 162 -1.32 5.10 2.57
CA GLN A 162 -0.39 5.49 1.51
C GLN A 162 -1.10 5.80 0.18
N SER A 163 -2.25 5.17 -0.06
CA SER A 163 -3.04 5.35 -1.28
C SER A 163 -3.87 6.63 -1.27
N ALA A 164 -4.22 7.12 -0.08
CA ALA A 164 -4.89 8.42 0.08
C ALA A 164 -4.04 9.59 -0.47
N PHE A 165 -2.73 9.42 -0.70
CA PHE A 165 -1.91 10.45 -1.33
C PHE A 165 -2.07 10.53 -2.85
N HIS A 166 -2.58 9.46 -3.49
CA HIS A 166 -2.53 9.26 -4.94
C HIS A 166 -3.88 9.05 -5.59
N PHE A 167 -4.90 8.63 -4.84
CA PHE A 167 -6.24 8.35 -5.35
C PHE A 167 -7.29 9.24 -4.71
N LYS A 168 -8.04 9.98 -5.54
CA LYS A 168 -9.06 10.94 -5.08
C LYS A 168 -10.13 10.29 -4.20
N GLY A 169 -10.70 9.16 -4.62
CA GLY A 169 -11.77 8.50 -3.86
C GLY A 169 -11.30 8.03 -2.49
N ILE A 170 -10.09 7.44 -2.44
CA ILE A 170 -9.45 7.01 -1.19
C ILE A 170 -9.16 8.21 -0.28
N TYR A 171 -8.61 9.30 -0.85
CA TYR A 171 -8.37 10.55 -0.13
C TYR A 171 -9.64 11.10 0.53
N GLU A 172 -10.74 11.20 -0.22
CA GLU A 172 -11.99 11.77 0.27
C GLU A 172 -12.56 10.96 1.44
N ILE A 173 -12.43 9.63 1.38
CA ILE A 173 -12.85 8.75 2.48
C ILE A 173 -11.89 8.85 3.67
N PHE A 174 -10.57 8.83 3.43
CA PHE A 174 -9.56 8.94 4.49
C PHE A 174 -9.71 10.25 5.26
N VAL A 175 -9.87 11.39 4.57
CA VAL A 175 -10.05 12.69 5.24
C VAL A 175 -11.32 12.72 6.08
N LYS A 176 -12.40 12.12 5.59
CA LYS A 176 -13.67 12.06 6.31
C LYS A 176 -13.59 11.22 7.59
N LEU A 177 -12.83 10.13 7.55
CA LEU A 177 -12.72 9.18 8.67
C LEU A 177 -11.65 9.61 9.67
N ASP A 178 -10.46 9.97 9.19
CA ASP A 178 -9.25 10.05 10.00
C ASP A 178 -8.67 11.47 10.08
N CYS A 179 -8.77 12.29 9.02
CA CYS A 179 -8.24 13.68 9.00
C CYS A 179 -9.27 14.77 9.27
N VAL A 180 -10.33 14.46 10.03
CA VAL A 180 -11.30 15.48 10.41
C VAL A 180 -10.58 16.63 11.11
N ARG A 181 -10.83 17.88 10.70
CA ARG A 181 -10.17 19.10 11.22
C ARG A 181 -10.64 19.46 12.64
N ARG A 182 -10.43 18.53 13.56
CA ARG A 182 -10.62 18.68 14.99
C ARG A 182 -9.36 19.29 15.60
N GLU A 183 -9.51 19.88 16.78
CA GLU A 183 -8.46 20.64 17.43
C GLU A 183 -7.20 19.81 17.72
N ASP A 184 -7.36 18.54 18.07
CA ASP A 184 -6.28 17.56 18.27
C ASP A 184 -5.47 17.33 16.98
N ASN A 185 -6.16 17.06 15.86
CA ASN A 185 -5.51 16.88 14.56
C ASN A 185 -4.78 18.15 14.10
N LEU A 186 -5.38 19.33 14.30
CA LEU A 186 -4.76 20.61 13.94
C LEU A 186 -3.56 20.98 14.82
N LYS A 187 -3.52 20.51 16.08
CA LYS A 187 -2.38 20.71 16.97
C LYS A 187 -1.23 19.73 16.69
N ALA A 188 -1.55 18.55 16.18
CA ALA A 188 -0.55 17.56 15.79
C ALA A 188 0.15 17.92 14.47
N ALA A 189 -0.57 18.60 13.58
CA ALA A 189 -0.13 19.16 12.29
C ALA A 189 0.84 20.34 12.45
#